data_AF-A0A973NU93-F1
#
_entry.id   AF-A0A973NU93-F1
#
_cell.length_a   1.000
_cell.length_b   1.000
_cell.length_c   1.000
_cell.angle_alpha   90.00
_cell.angle_beta   90.00
_cell.angle_gamma   90.00
#
_symmetry.space_group_name_H-M   'P 1'
#
loop_
_entity.id
_entity.type
_entity.pdbx_description
1 polymer ?
#
loop_
_entity_poly.entity_id
_entity_poly.type
_entity_poly.pdbx_seq_one_letter_code
_entity_poly.pdbx_strand_id
1 'polypeptide(L)'
;GGSVKVGQFALTAPGSSTNTVTVTNPGSQTGTVGTAISGLQIHATDSASGQTLTYSATGLPPGLSLSSSGLISGTPTTGGSYSTVVTATDTTGASGSAGFTWTVSGTGTGNTGPLHAVGAGKCLDDPNSTTTLGTQQQIYTCSGGAGQTWTHNSSNELTVTIGGTTLCLDANGKGTTNGTKVIVYSCNGGTNQQWNLNSNGTITGVQSGLCLDVTGASTANGALVELWACNGGSNQQWSLG
;
A
#
# COMPACT_ATOMS: atom_id res chain seq x y z
N GLY A 1 20.12 -70.29 -36.78
CA GLY A 1 19.89 -68.92 -37.27
C GLY A 1 18.41 -68.75 -37.51
N GLY A 2 17.79 -67.73 -36.91
CA GLY A 2 16.36 -67.45 -37.06
C GLY A 2 15.86 -66.48 -36.01
N SER A 3 16.30 -65.22 -36.08
CA SER A 3 15.80 -64.13 -35.22
C SER A 3 14.42 -63.70 -35.71
N VAL A 4 13.41 -63.80 -34.84
CA VAL A 4 12.07 -63.22 -35.06
C VAL A 4 12.17 -61.71 -34.90
N LYS A 5 11.87 -60.96 -35.97
CA LYS A 5 11.69 -59.50 -35.91
C LYS A 5 10.28 -59.20 -35.43
N VAL A 6 10.14 -58.70 -34.20
CA VAL A 6 8.89 -58.08 -33.73
C VAL A 6 8.79 -56.70 -34.37
N GLY A 7 7.78 -56.50 -35.22
CA GLY A 7 7.48 -55.20 -35.80
C GLY A 7 7.03 -54.23 -34.71
N GLN A 8 7.79 -53.16 -34.52
CA GLN A 8 7.42 -52.04 -33.66
C GLN A 8 6.26 -51.29 -34.33
N PHE A 9 5.03 -51.54 -33.87
CA PHE A 9 3.90 -50.67 -34.19
C PHE A 9 4.10 -49.36 -33.42
N ALA A 10 4.55 -48.32 -34.12
CA ALA A 10 4.50 -46.95 -33.61
C ALA A 10 3.04 -46.49 -33.63
N LEU A 11 2.41 -46.46 -32.45
CA LEU A 11 1.22 -45.65 -32.22
C LEU A 11 1.67 -44.19 -32.28
N THR A 12 1.52 -43.53 -33.43
CA THR A 12 1.51 -42.07 -33.49
C THR A 12 0.31 -41.59 -32.68
N ALA A 13 0.59 -41.03 -31.50
CA ALA A 13 -0.39 -40.25 -30.75
C ALA A 13 -0.98 -39.17 -31.69
N PRO A 14 -2.30 -38.96 -31.71
CA PRO A 14 -2.87 -37.85 -32.46
C PRO A 14 -2.27 -36.55 -31.91
N GLY A 15 -1.81 -35.68 -32.82
CA GLY A 15 -1.09 -34.46 -32.47
C GLY A 15 -1.83 -33.65 -31.40
N SER A 16 -1.14 -33.35 -30.30
CA SER A 16 -1.58 -32.34 -29.34
C SER A 16 -1.70 -31.02 -30.09
N SER A 17 -2.91 -30.63 -30.46
CA SER A 17 -3.19 -29.23 -30.76
C SER A 17 -2.88 -28.48 -29.48
N THR A 18 -1.79 -27.71 -29.46
CA THR A 18 -1.41 -26.92 -28.29
C THR A 18 -2.43 -25.82 -28.10
N ASN A 19 -3.50 -26.10 -27.35
CA ASN A 19 -4.50 -25.12 -26.97
C ASN A 19 -3.84 -24.11 -26.04
N THR A 20 -4.05 -22.82 -26.31
CA THR A 20 -3.41 -21.71 -25.61
C THR A 20 -4.46 -20.85 -24.94
N VAL A 21 -4.31 -20.65 -23.64
CA VAL A 21 -5.08 -19.66 -22.86
C VAL A 21 -4.23 -18.40 -22.70
N THR A 22 -4.79 -17.24 -23.02
CA THR A 22 -4.12 -15.95 -22.90
C THR A 22 -4.87 -15.08 -21.92
N VAL A 23 -4.23 -14.66 -20.83
CA VAL A 23 -4.79 -13.71 -19.85
C VAL A 23 -4.37 -12.30 -20.22
N THR A 24 -5.35 -11.40 -20.32
CA THR A 24 -5.10 -9.98 -20.55
C THR A 24 -4.63 -9.35 -19.24
N ASN A 25 -3.46 -8.71 -19.27
CA ASN A 25 -2.96 -7.97 -18.11
C ASN A 25 -3.86 -6.73 -17.85
N PRO A 26 -4.47 -6.59 -16.66
CA PRO A 26 -5.35 -5.45 -16.34
C PRO A 26 -4.59 -4.13 -16.11
N GLY A 27 -3.25 -4.16 -16.13
CA GLY A 27 -2.41 -3.05 -15.70
C GLY A 27 -2.33 -2.91 -14.18
N SER A 28 -1.41 -2.08 -13.71
CA SER A 28 -1.25 -1.81 -12.27
C SER A 28 -2.51 -1.19 -11.68
N GLN A 29 -2.87 -1.63 -10.48
CA GLN A 29 -4.07 -1.23 -9.77
C GLN A 29 -3.71 -0.42 -8.52
N THR A 30 -4.63 0.44 -8.10
CA THR A 30 -4.52 1.19 -6.85
C THR A 30 -5.76 0.98 -5.98
N GLY A 31 -5.63 1.17 -4.67
CA GLY A 31 -6.74 1.10 -3.73
C GLY A 31 -6.39 1.80 -2.42
N THR A 32 -7.38 1.90 -1.53
CA THR A 32 -7.20 2.48 -0.20
C THR A 32 -7.71 1.49 0.84
N VAL A 33 -6.97 1.32 1.94
CA VAL A 33 -7.42 0.49 3.06
C VAL A 33 -8.82 0.92 3.52
N GLY A 34 -9.70 -0.05 3.78
CA GLY A 34 -11.07 0.19 4.24
C GLY A 34 -12.03 0.68 3.14
N THR A 35 -11.55 0.99 1.93
CA THR A 35 -12.40 1.37 0.80
C THR A 35 -12.68 0.15 -0.06
N ALA A 36 -13.97 -0.18 -0.24
CA ALA A 36 -14.38 -1.31 -1.05
C ALA A 36 -14.02 -1.10 -2.53
N ILE A 37 -13.49 -2.15 -3.16
CA ILE A 37 -13.23 -2.19 -4.59
C ILE A 37 -14.45 -2.80 -5.27
N SER A 38 -15.11 -2.01 -6.12
CA SER A 38 -16.38 -2.35 -6.78
C SER A 38 -16.27 -3.46 -7.84
N GLY A 39 -15.11 -4.10 -7.98
CA GLY A 39 -14.87 -5.22 -8.87
C GLY A 39 -13.89 -4.91 -10.00
N LEU A 40 -12.81 -5.69 -10.12
CA LEU A 40 -11.92 -5.72 -11.29
C LEU A 40 -12.10 -7.06 -12.03
N GLN A 41 -12.61 -7.01 -13.26
CA GLN A 41 -12.83 -8.21 -14.07
C GLN A 41 -11.56 -8.60 -14.84
N ILE A 42 -11.06 -9.81 -14.58
CA ILE A 42 -9.99 -10.43 -15.35
C ILE A 42 -10.57 -11.02 -16.64
N HIS A 43 -9.89 -10.77 -17.74
CA HIS A 43 -10.29 -11.23 -19.07
C HIS A 43 -9.24 -12.19 -19.63
N ALA A 44 -9.69 -13.31 -20.17
CA ALA A 44 -8.85 -14.28 -20.84
C ALA A 44 -9.53 -14.84 -22.09
N THR A 45 -8.74 -15.30 -23.05
CA THR A 45 -9.19 -15.94 -24.29
C THR A 45 -8.59 -17.33 -24.41
N ASP A 46 -9.34 -18.25 -25.00
CA ASP A 46 -8.90 -19.61 -25.30
C ASP A 46 -8.95 -19.84 -26.82
N SER A 47 -7.91 -20.47 -27.37
CA SER A 47 -7.89 -20.91 -28.77
C SER A 47 -8.87 -22.07 -29.05
N ALA A 48 -9.26 -22.81 -28.02
CA ALA A 48 -10.25 -23.88 -28.10
C ALA A 48 -11.68 -23.34 -27.88
N SER A 49 -12.60 -23.69 -28.78
CA SER A 49 -14.00 -23.29 -28.67
C SER A 49 -14.77 -24.14 -27.65
N GLY A 50 -15.66 -23.52 -26.88
CA GLY A 50 -16.59 -24.23 -25.98
C GLY A 50 -16.03 -24.58 -24.61
N GLN A 51 -14.80 -24.14 -24.31
CA GLN A 51 -14.15 -24.36 -23.04
C GLN A 51 -14.59 -23.32 -21.99
N THR A 52 -14.82 -23.78 -20.76
CA THR A 52 -15.08 -22.89 -19.62
C THR A 52 -13.76 -22.56 -18.93
N LEU A 53 -13.51 -21.27 -18.70
CA LEU A 53 -12.33 -20.81 -17.96
C LEU A 53 -12.63 -20.68 -16.47
N THR A 54 -11.75 -21.21 -15.64
CA THR A 54 -11.73 -21.02 -14.19
C THR A 54 -10.54 -20.14 -13.81
N TYR A 55 -10.76 -19.19 -12.91
CA TYR A 55 -9.75 -18.22 -12.52
C TYR A 55 -9.22 -18.48 -11.11
N SER A 56 -7.92 -18.24 -10.92
CA SER A 56 -7.26 -18.20 -9.60
C SER A 56 -6.31 -17.02 -9.51
N ALA A 57 -6.01 -16.57 -8.29
CA ALA A 57 -5.04 -15.51 -8.05
C ALA A 57 -4.15 -15.82 -6.86
N THR A 58 -2.92 -15.34 -6.92
CA THR A 58 -1.98 -15.28 -5.80
C THR A 58 -1.50 -13.84 -5.60
N GLY A 59 -1.09 -13.49 -4.37
CA GLY A 59 -0.56 -12.17 -4.06
C GLY A 59 -1.58 -11.03 -4.15
N LEU A 60 -2.87 -11.32 -3.95
CA LEU A 60 -3.88 -10.26 -3.76
C LEU A 60 -3.64 -9.54 -2.42
N PRO A 61 -3.88 -8.21 -2.33
CA PRO A 61 -3.94 -7.51 -1.06
C PRO A 61 -4.89 -8.21 -0.07
N PRO A 62 -4.55 -8.31 1.23
CA PRO A 62 -5.45 -8.82 2.26
C PRO A 62 -6.82 -8.13 2.20
N GLY A 63 -7.90 -8.90 2.26
CA GLY A 63 -9.28 -8.40 2.15
C GLY A 63 -9.85 -8.35 0.73
N LEU A 64 -9.03 -8.61 -0.31
CA LEU A 64 -9.51 -8.89 -1.67
C LEU A 64 -9.61 -10.38 -1.93
N SER A 65 -10.52 -10.76 -2.81
CA SER A 65 -10.75 -12.14 -3.25
C SER A 65 -11.07 -12.17 -4.74
N LEU A 66 -10.80 -13.30 -5.40
CA LEU A 66 -11.14 -13.55 -6.79
C LEU A 66 -12.28 -14.58 -6.86
N SER A 67 -13.34 -14.27 -7.58
CA SER A 67 -14.39 -15.24 -7.89
C SER A 67 -13.97 -16.22 -8.99
N SER A 68 -14.66 -17.37 -9.09
CA SER A 68 -14.44 -18.32 -10.18
C SER A 68 -14.73 -17.75 -11.58
N SER A 69 -15.48 -16.66 -11.67
CA SER A 69 -15.76 -15.93 -12.92
C SER A 69 -14.72 -14.86 -13.25
N GLY A 70 -13.65 -14.72 -12.45
CA GLY A 70 -12.58 -13.76 -12.70
C GLY A 70 -12.81 -12.36 -12.14
N LEU A 71 -13.79 -12.16 -11.25
CA LEU A 71 -14.03 -10.86 -10.62
C LEU A 71 -13.22 -10.74 -9.32
N ILE A 72 -12.28 -9.78 -9.26
CA ILE A 72 -11.58 -9.41 -8.02
C ILE A 72 -12.41 -8.38 -7.28
N SER A 73 -12.83 -8.67 -6.06
CA SER A 73 -13.61 -7.73 -5.21
C SER A 73 -13.29 -7.90 -3.73
N GLY A 74 -13.65 -6.90 -2.93
CA GLY A 74 -13.48 -6.89 -1.48
C GLY A 74 -13.06 -5.53 -0.96
N THR A 75 -12.59 -5.50 0.29
CA THR A 75 -12.10 -4.28 0.95
C THR A 75 -10.68 -4.54 1.44
N PRO A 76 -9.65 -3.91 0.85
CA PRO A 76 -8.28 -4.07 1.32
C PRO A 76 -8.14 -3.69 2.79
N THR A 77 -7.45 -4.51 3.57
CA THR A 77 -7.28 -4.30 5.02
C THR A 77 -5.88 -3.85 5.41
N THR A 78 -4.91 -3.96 4.50
CA THR A 78 -3.50 -3.65 4.77
C THR A 78 -2.91 -2.86 3.62
N GLY A 79 -2.15 -1.81 3.94
CA GLY A 79 -1.45 -0.99 2.97
C GLY A 79 -0.19 -1.69 2.47
N GLY A 80 0.26 -1.35 1.26
CA GLY A 80 1.49 -1.89 0.69
C GLY A 80 1.43 -2.10 -0.82
N SER A 81 2.55 -2.55 -1.37
CA SER A 81 2.67 -2.95 -2.77
C SER A 81 2.65 -4.48 -2.86
N TYR A 82 1.68 -5.00 -3.60
CA TYR A 82 1.44 -6.43 -3.78
C TYR A 82 1.72 -6.83 -5.22
N SER A 83 2.51 -7.90 -5.40
CA SER A 83 2.72 -8.52 -6.72
C SER A 83 1.65 -9.59 -6.92
N THR A 84 0.60 -9.26 -7.67
CA THR A 84 -0.54 -10.14 -7.93
C THR A 84 -0.33 -10.90 -9.23
N VAL A 85 -0.60 -12.20 -9.22
CA VAL A 85 -0.64 -13.04 -10.43
C VAL A 85 -2.01 -13.66 -10.56
N VAL A 86 -2.66 -13.42 -11.69
CA VAL A 86 -3.94 -14.05 -12.06
C VAL A 86 -3.69 -15.14 -13.09
N THR A 87 -4.38 -16.27 -12.94
CA THR A 87 -4.27 -17.43 -13.83
C THR A 87 -5.67 -17.84 -14.27
N ALA A 88 -5.84 -18.08 -15.57
CA ALA A 88 -7.04 -18.70 -16.14
C ALA A 88 -6.67 -20.10 -16.65
N THR A 89 -7.51 -21.08 -16.34
CA THR A 89 -7.33 -22.48 -16.75
C THR A 89 -8.61 -22.99 -17.40
N ASP A 90 -8.48 -23.65 -18.54
CA ASP A 90 -9.61 -24.28 -19.25
C ASP A 90 -9.90 -25.70 -18.71
N THR A 91 -10.95 -26.34 -19.23
CA THR A 91 -11.31 -27.70 -18.79
C THR A 91 -10.39 -28.80 -19.32
N THR A 92 -9.48 -28.51 -20.27
CA THR A 92 -8.44 -29.45 -20.73
C THR A 92 -7.14 -29.36 -19.92
N GLY A 93 -7.01 -28.32 -19.08
CA GLY A 93 -5.84 -28.04 -18.26
C GLY A 93 -4.84 -27.05 -18.89
N ALA A 94 -5.14 -26.51 -20.07
CA ALA A 94 -4.39 -25.40 -20.64
C ALA A 94 -4.58 -24.15 -19.77
N SER A 95 -3.52 -23.40 -19.54
CA SER A 95 -3.56 -22.21 -18.69
C SER A 95 -2.68 -21.08 -19.19
N GLY A 96 -3.04 -19.86 -18.80
CA GLY A 96 -2.28 -18.65 -19.02
C GLY A 96 -2.32 -17.79 -17.76
N SER A 97 -1.34 -16.90 -17.60
CA SER A 97 -1.24 -16.02 -16.44
C SER A 97 -0.81 -14.60 -16.82
N ALA A 98 -1.19 -13.62 -16.01
CA ALA A 98 -0.70 -12.25 -16.08
C ALA A 98 -0.36 -11.74 -14.68
N GLY A 99 0.81 -11.11 -14.55
CA GLY A 99 1.26 -10.45 -13.32
C GLY A 99 1.07 -8.94 -13.39
N PHE A 100 0.62 -8.33 -12.30
CA PHE A 100 0.50 -6.88 -12.15
C PHE A 100 0.71 -6.44 -10.70
N THR A 101 0.99 -5.16 -10.49
CA THR A 101 1.16 -4.58 -9.15
C THR A 101 -0.16 -4.02 -8.65
N TRP A 102 -0.47 -4.27 -7.38
CA TRP A 102 -1.54 -3.59 -6.65
C TRP A 102 -0.93 -2.72 -5.56
N THR A 103 -1.13 -1.41 -5.62
CA THR A 103 -0.69 -0.48 -4.56
C THR A 103 -1.89 -0.10 -3.72
N VAL A 104 -1.89 -0.50 -2.44
CA VAL A 104 -2.92 -0.09 -1.48
C VAL A 104 -2.35 1.00 -0.59
N SER A 105 -2.89 2.21 -0.70
CA SER A 105 -2.61 3.31 0.21
C SER A 105 -3.22 3.03 1.57
N GLY A 106 -2.41 3.09 2.63
CA GLY A 106 -2.85 2.82 3.99
C GLY A 106 -3.60 3.99 4.63
N THR A 107 -4.72 3.72 5.32
CA THR A 107 -5.38 4.65 6.26
C THR A 107 -5.52 4.02 7.66
N GLY A 108 -4.69 3.04 8.00
CA GLY A 108 -4.84 2.24 9.22
C GLY A 108 -3.52 1.75 9.80
N THR A 109 -3.59 1.39 11.07
CA THR A 109 -2.49 0.98 11.94
C THR A 109 -1.75 -0.27 11.43
N GLY A 110 -0.45 -0.34 11.66
CA GLY A 110 0.50 -1.36 11.17
C GLY A 110 1.27 -1.00 9.89
N ASN A 111 1.04 0.18 9.29
CA ASN A 111 1.73 0.58 8.07
C ASN A 111 3.02 1.33 8.39
N THR A 112 4.11 0.96 7.72
CA THR A 112 5.43 1.60 7.81
C THR A 112 5.84 2.13 6.45
N GLY A 113 6.28 3.37 6.38
CA GLY A 113 6.74 3.98 5.13
C GLY A 113 6.98 5.48 5.25
N PRO A 114 7.34 6.15 4.14
CA PRO A 114 7.36 7.60 4.09
C PRO A 114 5.96 8.18 4.34
N LEU A 115 5.90 9.22 5.18
CA LEU A 115 4.70 10.02 5.32
C LEU A 115 4.78 11.23 4.40
N HIS A 116 4.18 11.12 3.22
CA HIS A 116 4.24 12.11 2.15
C HIS A 116 3.36 13.32 2.44
N ALA A 117 3.95 14.53 2.46
CA ALA A 117 3.25 15.79 2.38
C ALA A 117 2.81 16.03 0.92
N VAL A 118 1.54 15.78 0.63
CA VAL A 118 1.00 15.75 -0.75
C VAL A 118 1.17 17.10 -1.43
N GLY A 119 0.85 18.22 -0.75
CA GLY A 119 0.97 19.56 -1.31
C GLY A 119 2.42 19.98 -1.66
N ALA A 120 3.42 19.39 -1.00
CA ALA A 120 4.83 19.74 -1.20
C ALA A 120 5.62 18.69 -2.01
N GLY A 121 5.07 17.50 -2.24
CA GLY A 121 5.78 16.38 -2.88
C GLY A 121 7.01 15.92 -2.07
N LYS A 122 6.91 16.01 -0.73
CA LYS A 122 8.01 15.78 0.22
C LYS A 122 7.60 14.83 1.32
N CYS A 123 8.52 14.48 2.22
CA CYS A 123 8.27 13.54 3.30
C CYS A 123 8.42 14.22 4.66
N LEU A 124 7.59 13.82 5.63
CA LEU A 124 7.80 14.14 7.03
C LEU A 124 9.17 13.59 7.48
N ASP A 125 9.97 14.44 8.09
CA ASP A 125 11.38 14.22 8.34
C ASP A 125 11.72 14.61 9.78
N ASP A 126 12.35 13.69 10.51
CA ASP A 126 13.10 14.01 11.72
C ASP A 126 14.44 14.65 11.30
N PRO A 127 14.64 15.96 11.57
CA PRO A 127 15.80 16.70 11.07
C PRO A 127 17.11 16.00 11.41
N ASN A 128 17.90 15.67 10.38
CA ASN A 128 19.18 14.97 10.49
C ASN A 128 19.12 13.65 11.28
N SER A 129 17.93 13.06 11.45
CA SER A 129 17.73 11.82 12.24
C SER A 129 18.35 11.92 13.65
N THR A 130 18.15 13.04 14.36
CA THR A 130 18.90 13.38 15.58
C THR A 130 18.49 12.62 16.84
N THR A 131 17.30 11.99 16.84
CA THR A 131 16.65 11.40 18.03
C THR A 131 16.55 12.30 19.27
N THR A 132 16.80 13.60 19.12
CA THR A 132 16.74 14.56 20.24
C THR A 132 15.28 14.85 20.57
N LEU A 133 14.87 14.58 21.82
CA LEU A 133 13.51 14.81 22.27
C LEU A 133 13.15 16.30 22.15
N GLY A 134 11.94 16.60 21.67
CA GLY A 134 11.49 17.97 21.45
C GLY A 134 11.86 18.53 20.07
N THR A 135 12.57 17.78 19.23
CA THR A 135 12.88 18.21 17.86
C THR A 135 11.59 18.36 17.06
N GLN A 136 11.33 19.57 16.58
CA GLN A 136 10.19 19.85 15.72
C GLN A 136 10.40 19.21 14.36
N GLN A 137 9.36 18.53 13.87
CA GLN A 137 9.41 17.83 12.62
C GLN A 137 9.29 18.81 11.45
N GLN A 138 9.86 18.42 10.33
CA GLN A 138 9.89 19.21 9.11
C GLN A 138 9.44 18.38 7.91
N ILE A 139 9.31 19.02 6.76
CA ILE A 139 9.30 18.31 5.48
C ILE A 139 10.64 18.44 4.77
N TYR A 140 11.07 17.38 4.12
CA TYR A 140 12.30 17.36 3.33
C TYR A 140 12.15 16.48 2.09
N THR A 141 13.06 16.61 1.14
CA THR A 141 13.15 15.69 -0.01
C THR A 141 13.11 14.24 0.47
N CYS A 142 12.20 13.44 -0.09
CA CYS A 142 12.07 12.02 0.23
C CYS A 142 13.35 11.27 -0.16
N SER A 143 13.99 10.66 0.83
CA SER A 143 15.27 9.96 0.71
C SER A 143 15.18 8.46 1.03
N GLY A 144 14.09 8.04 1.69
CA GLY A 144 13.96 6.69 2.24
C GLY A 144 14.82 6.44 3.48
N GLY A 145 15.40 7.49 4.07
CA GLY A 145 16.17 7.39 5.31
C GLY A 145 15.30 7.03 6.52
N ALA A 146 15.95 6.53 7.58
CA ALA A 146 15.27 6.11 8.82
C ALA A 146 14.44 7.25 9.45
N GLY A 147 14.95 8.50 9.43
CA GLY A 147 14.22 9.67 9.93
C GLY A 147 13.00 10.09 9.11
N GLN A 148 12.75 9.46 7.96
CA GLN A 148 11.56 9.66 7.13
C GLN A 148 10.65 8.42 7.08
N THR A 149 11.03 7.35 7.77
CA THR A 149 10.26 6.10 7.76
C THR A 149 9.40 6.04 9.02
N TRP A 150 8.12 6.33 8.85
CA TRP A 150 7.15 6.41 9.93
C TRP A 150 6.27 5.17 9.97
N THR A 151 5.95 4.71 11.17
CA THR A 151 5.02 3.61 11.41
C THR A 151 3.78 4.12 12.12
N HIS A 152 2.60 4.01 11.51
CA HIS A 152 1.35 4.18 12.25
C HIS A 152 1.05 2.88 12.96
N ASN A 153 1.07 2.82 14.30
CA ASN A 153 0.95 1.56 15.05
C ASN A 153 -0.48 1.31 15.59
N SER A 154 -0.75 0.14 16.17
CA SER A 154 -2.09 -0.22 16.71
C SER A 154 -2.59 0.64 17.87
N SER A 155 -1.72 1.47 18.46
CA SER A 155 -2.06 2.47 19.48
C SER A 155 -2.36 3.85 18.87
N ASN A 156 -2.52 3.91 17.54
CA ASN A 156 -2.67 5.13 16.75
C ASN A 156 -1.46 6.09 16.81
N GLU A 157 -0.29 5.65 17.25
CA GLU A 157 0.90 6.50 17.28
C GLU A 157 1.58 6.48 15.90
N LEU A 158 2.15 7.61 15.50
CA LEU A 158 3.10 7.67 14.39
C LEU A 158 4.51 7.61 14.98
N THR A 159 5.23 6.52 14.77
CA THR A 159 6.54 6.28 15.36
C THR A 159 7.65 6.35 14.31
N VAL A 160 8.83 6.81 14.71
CA VAL A 160 10.05 6.81 13.91
C VAL A 160 11.14 6.07 14.68
N THR A 161 11.85 5.16 14.01
CA THR A 161 12.93 4.38 14.63
C THR A 161 14.26 4.69 13.96
N ILE A 162 15.18 5.32 14.69
CA ILE A 162 16.49 5.73 14.21
C ILE A 162 17.56 5.14 15.14
N GLY A 163 18.50 4.38 14.57
CA GLY A 163 19.60 3.79 15.34
C GLY A 163 19.14 2.89 16.50
N GLY A 164 17.97 2.25 16.37
CA GLY A 164 17.35 1.43 17.42
C GLY A 164 16.55 2.20 18.48
N THR A 165 16.52 3.54 18.40
CA THR A 165 15.68 4.37 19.27
C THR A 165 14.35 4.66 18.58
N THR A 166 13.23 4.31 19.23
CA THR A 166 11.88 4.60 18.74
C THR A 166 11.31 5.82 19.46
N LEU A 167 10.85 6.80 18.70
CA LEU A 167 10.18 8.02 19.18
C LEU A 167 8.79 8.13 18.55
N CYS A 168 7.92 8.91 19.20
CA CYS A 168 6.55 9.15 18.76
C CYS A 168 6.39 10.60 18.29
N LEU A 169 5.66 10.79 17.19
CA LEU A 169 5.16 12.08 16.75
C LEU A 169 4.22 12.62 17.83
N ASP A 170 4.45 13.84 18.28
CA ASP A 170 3.85 14.39 19.49
C ASP A 170 3.41 15.85 19.27
N ALA A 171 2.16 16.16 19.63
CA ALA A 171 1.68 17.52 19.76
C ALA A 171 2.25 18.16 21.05
N ASN A 172 3.27 19.02 20.88
CA ASN A 172 4.11 19.52 21.96
C ASN A 172 3.27 20.10 23.12
N GLY A 173 3.57 19.64 24.33
CA GLY A 173 2.93 20.11 25.55
C GLY A 173 1.42 19.86 25.61
N LYS A 174 0.90 18.88 24.84
CA LYS A 174 -0.54 18.60 24.73
C LYS A 174 -1.33 19.80 24.19
N GLY A 175 -0.72 20.56 23.29
CA GLY A 175 -1.33 21.76 22.73
C GLY A 175 -2.54 21.45 21.84
N THR A 176 -3.59 22.24 21.99
CA THR A 176 -4.87 22.11 21.27
C THR A 176 -5.24 23.37 20.49
N THR A 177 -4.25 24.20 20.17
CA THR A 177 -4.44 25.47 19.45
C THR A 177 -3.62 25.50 18.17
N ASN A 178 -4.06 26.32 17.20
CA ASN A 178 -3.31 26.57 15.97
C ASN A 178 -1.89 27.04 16.30
N GLY A 179 -0.90 26.47 15.61
CA GLY A 179 0.50 26.74 15.87
C GLY A 179 1.16 25.83 16.89
N THR A 180 0.43 24.84 17.44
CA THR A 180 1.05 23.83 18.31
C THR A 180 2.10 23.06 17.49
N LYS A 181 3.35 23.12 17.94
CA LYS A 181 4.47 22.43 17.28
C LYS A 181 4.27 20.92 17.30
N VAL A 182 4.58 20.27 16.19
CA VAL A 182 4.64 18.80 16.12
C VAL A 182 6.09 18.37 16.22
N ILE A 183 6.41 17.63 17.27
CA ILE A 183 7.77 17.23 17.64
C ILE A 183 7.89 15.70 17.65
N VAL A 184 9.11 15.18 17.89
CA VAL A 184 9.30 13.82 18.40
C VAL A 184 9.49 13.84 19.91
N TYR A 185 8.93 12.85 20.60
CA TYR A 185 9.10 12.65 22.03
C TYR A 185 9.14 11.17 22.38
N SER A 186 9.52 10.83 23.61
CA SER A 186 9.42 9.46 24.12
C SER A 186 7.96 8.99 24.06
N CYS A 187 7.74 7.82 23.46
CA CYS A 187 6.42 7.20 23.40
C CYS A 187 5.89 6.92 24.81
N ASN A 188 4.73 7.46 25.13
CA ASN A 188 4.13 7.38 26.46
C ASN A 188 2.64 7.02 26.43
N GLY A 189 2.07 6.73 25.24
CA GLY A 189 0.67 6.37 25.07
C GLY A 189 -0.33 7.52 25.27
N GLY A 190 0.15 8.75 25.49
CA GLY A 190 -0.67 9.94 25.65
C GLY A 190 -1.48 10.25 24.39
N THR A 191 -2.69 10.81 24.55
CA THR A 191 -3.58 11.13 23.42
C THR A 191 -3.02 12.22 22.49
N ASN A 192 -2.03 13.01 22.95
CA ASN A 192 -1.29 13.96 22.12
C ASN A 192 -0.24 13.29 21.20
N GLN A 193 0.00 11.99 21.36
CA GLN A 193 0.86 11.17 20.50
C GLN A 193 0.07 10.26 19.56
N GLN A 194 -1.27 10.36 19.59
CA GLN A 194 -2.16 9.54 18.78
C GLN A 194 -2.73 10.36 17.62
N TRP A 195 -2.80 9.74 16.45
CA TRP A 195 -3.09 10.37 15.18
C TRP A 195 -4.09 9.54 14.38
N ASN A 196 -5.18 10.16 13.93
CA ASN A 196 -6.11 9.55 12.99
C ASN A 196 -5.65 9.86 11.56
N LEU A 197 -5.35 8.83 10.78
CA LEU A 197 -5.13 8.94 9.33
C LEU A 197 -6.49 8.83 8.64
N ASN A 198 -6.98 9.93 8.10
CA ASN A 198 -8.35 10.03 7.58
C ASN A 198 -8.40 9.69 6.08
N SER A 199 -9.53 9.15 5.62
CA SER A 199 -9.74 8.81 4.20
C SER A 199 -9.74 10.02 3.26
N ASN A 200 -9.95 11.22 3.80
CA ASN A 200 -9.87 12.47 3.06
C ASN A 200 -8.44 13.02 2.92
N GLY A 201 -7.43 12.24 3.31
CA GLY A 201 -6.00 12.58 3.23
C GLY A 201 -5.47 13.43 4.39
N THR A 202 -6.32 13.89 5.30
CA THR A 202 -5.83 14.61 6.49
C THR A 202 -5.28 13.65 7.56
N ILE A 203 -4.34 14.14 8.36
CA ILE A 203 -3.96 13.49 9.63
C ILE A 203 -4.38 14.41 10.75
N THR A 204 -5.18 13.92 11.69
CA THR A 204 -5.66 14.72 12.84
C THR A 204 -5.13 14.17 14.15
N GLY A 205 -4.69 15.06 15.05
CA GLY A 205 -4.36 14.66 16.42
C GLY A 205 -5.60 14.20 17.17
N VAL A 206 -5.56 13.03 17.82
CA VAL A 206 -6.71 12.46 18.55
C VAL A 206 -7.16 13.39 19.68
N GLN A 207 -6.23 14.02 20.38
CA GLN A 207 -6.54 14.94 21.48
C GLN A 207 -7.11 16.28 21.01
N SER A 208 -6.53 16.88 19.97
CA SER A 208 -6.83 18.25 19.57
C SER A 208 -7.91 18.34 18.49
N GLY A 209 -8.09 17.29 17.69
CA GLY A 209 -8.89 17.32 16.47
C GLY A 209 -8.31 18.20 15.36
N LEU A 210 -7.13 18.79 15.57
CA LEU A 210 -6.45 19.64 14.59
C LEU A 210 -5.67 18.80 13.59
N CYS A 211 -5.52 19.33 12.38
CA CYS A 211 -4.79 18.70 11.29
C CYS A 211 -3.27 18.92 11.42
N LEU A 212 -2.50 17.90 11.07
CA LEU A 212 -1.08 17.98 10.78
C LEU A 212 -0.89 18.89 9.56
N ASP A 213 -0.13 19.96 9.70
CA ASP A 213 -0.07 21.07 8.76
C ASP A 213 1.39 21.45 8.47
N VAL A 214 1.75 21.58 7.19
CA VAL A 214 3.00 22.22 6.79
C VAL A 214 2.84 23.74 6.86
N THR A 215 3.56 24.36 7.80
CA THR A 215 3.43 25.78 8.13
C THR A 215 3.50 26.68 6.89
N GLY A 216 2.47 27.54 6.76
CA GLY A 216 2.37 28.52 5.68
C GLY A 216 2.24 27.90 4.28
N ALA A 217 1.83 26.63 4.20
CA ALA A 217 1.78 25.86 2.97
C ALA A 217 3.11 25.84 2.18
N SER A 218 4.22 25.97 2.90
CA SER A 218 5.54 26.02 2.29
C SER A 218 5.88 24.69 1.62
N THR A 219 6.51 24.76 0.46
CA THR A 219 7.05 23.60 -0.25
C THR A 219 8.57 23.52 -0.15
N ALA A 220 9.22 24.36 0.68
CA ALA A 220 10.67 24.37 0.86
C ALA A 220 11.17 23.20 1.71
N ASN A 221 12.43 22.79 1.52
CA ASN A 221 13.07 21.85 2.44
C ASN A 221 13.26 22.53 3.80
N GLY A 222 12.94 21.81 4.87
CA GLY A 222 12.99 22.32 6.23
C GLY A 222 11.79 23.17 6.65
N ALA A 223 10.72 23.21 5.84
CA ALA A 223 9.46 23.77 6.30
C ALA A 223 8.93 22.95 7.48
N LEU A 224 8.61 23.63 8.58
CA LEU A 224 8.19 23.01 9.83
C LEU A 224 6.76 22.51 9.76
N VAL A 225 6.47 21.55 10.63
CA VAL A 225 5.13 20.97 10.79
C VAL A 225 4.52 21.42 12.12
N GLU A 226 3.25 21.76 12.07
CA GLU A 226 2.44 22.23 13.20
C GLU A 226 1.04 21.60 13.19
N LEU A 227 0.25 21.90 14.23
CA LEU A 227 -1.17 21.65 14.23
C LEU A 227 -1.92 22.91 13.82
N TRP A 228 -2.92 22.73 12.96
CA TRP A 228 -3.80 23.80 12.53
C TRP A 228 -5.23 23.32 12.32
N ALA A 229 -6.18 24.24 12.42
CA ALA A 229 -7.57 23.96 12.09
C ALA A 229 -7.66 23.36 10.68
N CYS A 230 -8.36 22.23 10.56
CA CYS A 230 -8.55 21.56 9.29
C CYS A 230 -9.32 22.46 8.32
N ASN A 231 -8.73 22.76 7.16
CA ASN A 231 -9.24 23.75 6.22
C ASN A 231 -9.31 23.26 4.77
N GLY A 232 -8.92 22.00 4.51
CA GLY A 232 -8.92 21.41 3.17
C GLY A 232 -7.77 21.83 2.27
N GLY A 233 -6.82 22.62 2.78
CA GLY A 233 -5.61 23.00 2.06
C GLY A 233 -4.71 21.81 1.76
N SER A 234 -3.97 21.88 0.64
CA SER A 234 -3.07 20.81 0.19
C SER A 234 -1.88 20.57 1.14
N ASN A 235 -1.54 21.56 1.97
CA ASN A 235 -0.53 21.48 3.03
C ASN A 235 -0.98 20.68 4.26
N GLN A 236 -2.24 20.26 4.32
CA GLN A 236 -2.79 19.36 5.34
C GLN A 236 -3.09 17.96 4.78
N GLN A 237 -2.65 17.68 3.55
CA GLN A 237 -2.88 16.43 2.87
C GLN A 237 -1.64 15.55 2.95
N TRP A 238 -1.84 14.31 3.40
CA TRP A 238 -0.79 13.36 3.70
C TRP A 238 -1.12 11.97 3.17
N SER A 239 -0.09 11.21 2.80
CA SER A 239 -0.22 9.80 2.42
C SER A 239 0.91 9.00 3.05
N LEU A 240 0.57 7.90 3.71
CA LEU A 240 1.55 6.97 4.28
C LEU A 240 1.76 5.78 3.31
N GLY A 241 2.99 5.59 2.84
CA GLY A 241 3.38 4.48 1.96
C GLY A 241 4.35 4.86 0.86
#